data_AF-A0A2X0LV68-F1
#
_entry.id   AF-A0A2X0LV68-F1
#
_cell.length_a   1.000
_cell.length_b   1.000
_cell.length_c   1.000
_cell.angle_alpha   90.00
_cell.angle_beta   90.00
_cell.angle_gamma   90.00
#
_symmetry.space_group_name_H-M   'P 1'
#
loop_
_entity.id
_entity.type
_entity.pdbx_description
1 polymer ?
#
loop_
_entity_poly.entity_id
_entity_poly.type
_entity_poly.pdbx_seq_one_letter_code
_entity_poly.pdbx_strand_id
1 'polypeptide(L)'
;MRDHAHVNFTSEYEDCFPSHFVYLRLRARVKSSERLGPCFDQVAEFVIKVQHAGGRVLVHCQEGISRSAALVLAVMIMNEMQTLNQAFDVLRSARLVIEPSSNFLRELRALERRLFGVLSTRRLTPAEKASTDDLEASDNIDEELTRH
;
A
#
# COMPACT_ATOMS: atom_id res chain seq x y z
N MET A 1 -18.41 -9.85 -20.41
CA MET A 1 -17.86 -10.24 -19.10
C MET A 1 -18.07 -9.06 -18.16
N ARG A 2 -17.99 -9.24 -16.84
CA ARG A 2 -17.95 -8.08 -15.93
C ARG A 2 -16.52 -7.57 -15.96
N ASP A 3 -16.25 -6.61 -16.83
CA ASP A 3 -14.88 -6.15 -17.08
C ASP A 3 -14.41 -5.19 -15.97
N HIS A 4 -15.26 -4.87 -14.99
CA HIS A 4 -14.91 -3.94 -13.90
C HIS A 4 -15.08 -4.62 -12.54
N ALA A 5 -14.15 -4.30 -11.64
CA ALA A 5 -14.05 -4.94 -10.34
C ALA A 5 -13.75 -3.92 -9.23
N HIS A 6 -14.00 -4.32 -8.00
CA HIS A 6 -13.83 -3.51 -6.82
C HIS A 6 -12.98 -4.24 -5.80
N VAL A 7 -12.03 -3.55 -5.19
CA VAL A 7 -11.41 -3.97 -3.93
C VAL A 7 -12.09 -3.16 -2.83
N ASN A 8 -12.96 -3.82 -2.08
CA ASN A 8 -13.71 -3.20 -1.00
C ASN A 8 -13.02 -3.47 0.33
N PHE A 9 -12.47 -2.40 0.91
CA PHE A 9 -11.84 -2.44 2.21
C PHE A 9 -12.59 -1.62 3.27
N THR A 10 -13.89 -1.90 3.37
CA THR A 10 -14.75 -1.37 4.42
C THR A 10 -15.28 -2.51 5.29
N SER A 11 -15.32 -2.28 6.59
CA SER A 11 -15.96 -3.20 7.55
C SER A 11 -17.48 -3.01 7.59
N GLU A 12 -17.95 -1.80 7.29
CA GLU A 12 -19.32 -1.37 7.59
C GLU A 12 -20.23 -1.30 6.37
N TYR A 13 -19.65 -1.28 5.16
CA TYR A 13 -20.42 -1.16 3.93
C TYR A 13 -20.36 -2.44 3.11
N GLU A 14 -21.54 -2.92 2.71
CA GLU A 14 -21.67 -4.05 1.80
C GLU A 14 -21.31 -3.65 0.36
N ASP A 15 -21.19 -4.65 -0.52
CA ASP A 15 -20.86 -4.42 -1.92
C ASP A 15 -22.08 -3.82 -2.63
N CYS A 16 -21.98 -2.54 -2.99
CA CYS A 16 -23.02 -1.86 -3.76
C CYS A 16 -22.98 -2.37 -5.20
N PHE A 17 -24.05 -2.99 -5.69
CA PHE A 17 -24.17 -3.57 -7.05
C PHE A 17 -23.43 -4.92 -7.28
N PRO A 18 -23.68 -5.95 -6.44
CA PRO A 18 -23.00 -7.25 -6.55
C PRO A 18 -23.35 -8.02 -7.83
N SER A 19 -24.41 -7.61 -8.54
CA SER A 19 -24.80 -8.13 -9.84
C SER A 19 -24.07 -7.48 -11.03
N HIS A 20 -23.33 -6.40 -10.81
CA HIS A 20 -22.68 -5.61 -11.88
C HIS A 20 -21.16 -5.73 -11.85
N PHE A 21 -20.56 -5.87 -10.66
CA PHE A 21 -19.11 -5.92 -10.50
C PHE A 21 -18.64 -7.23 -9.84
N VAL A 22 -17.34 -7.48 -9.92
CA VAL A 22 -16.64 -8.51 -9.15
C VAL A 22 -15.97 -7.83 -7.95
N TYR A 23 -16.08 -8.43 -6.76
CA TYR A 23 -15.54 -7.85 -5.53
C TYR A 23 -14.44 -8.72 -4.94
N LEU A 24 -13.31 -8.10 -4.59
CA LEU A 24 -12.39 -8.58 -3.58
C LEU A 24 -12.69 -7.84 -2.28
N ARG A 25 -13.26 -8.54 -1.30
CA ARG A 25 -13.62 -7.96 0.00
C ARG A 25 -12.53 -8.24 1.03
N LEU A 26 -11.89 -7.17 1.51
CA LEU A 26 -10.87 -7.24 2.55
C LEU A 26 -11.52 -6.99 3.90
N ARG A 27 -11.88 -8.08 4.59
CA ARG A 27 -12.35 -7.97 5.98
C ARG A 27 -11.14 -7.93 6.88
N ALA A 28 -10.74 -6.74 7.33
CA ALA A 28 -9.82 -6.65 8.45
C ALA A 28 -10.44 -7.43 9.61
N ARG A 29 -9.80 -8.52 10.05
CA ARG A 29 -10.10 -9.08 11.36
C ARG A 29 -9.52 -8.09 12.38
N VAL A 30 -10.32 -7.05 12.68
CA VAL A 30 -10.03 -5.94 13.60
C VAL A 30 -9.96 -6.45 15.04
N LYS A 31 -8.99 -7.30 15.36
CA LYS A 31 -8.72 -7.61 16.76
C LYS A 31 -7.34 -7.22 17.28
N SER A 32 -6.42 -6.72 16.44
CA SER A 32 -5.22 -6.07 17.01
C SER A 32 -4.25 -5.40 16.04
N SER A 33 -4.31 -5.60 14.72
CA SER A 33 -3.23 -5.06 13.88
C SER A 33 -3.78 -4.31 12.68
N GLU A 34 -3.67 -3.00 12.72
CA GLU A 34 -3.73 -2.08 11.58
C GLU A 34 -2.61 -2.41 10.57
N ARG A 35 -2.67 -3.60 9.97
CA ARG A 35 -1.65 -4.15 9.07
C ARG A 35 -2.30 -4.52 7.76
N LEU A 36 -1.69 -4.08 6.67
CA LEU A 36 -2.14 -4.33 5.31
C LEU A 36 -1.18 -5.24 4.55
N GLY A 37 0.04 -5.39 5.04
CA GLY A 37 1.06 -6.28 4.49
C GLY A 37 0.53 -7.65 4.04
N PRO A 38 -0.23 -8.37 4.88
CA PRO A 38 -0.79 -9.67 4.51
C PRO A 38 -1.78 -9.65 3.32
N CYS A 39 -2.33 -8.49 2.99
CA CYS A 39 -3.28 -8.32 1.88
C CYS A 39 -2.61 -7.85 0.58
N PHE A 40 -1.35 -7.41 0.60
CA PHE A 40 -0.71 -6.80 -0.57
C PHE A 40 -0.65 -7.76 -1.76
N ASP A 41 -0.16 -8.98 -1.57
CA ASP A 41 -0.04 -9.96 -2.65
C ASP A 41 -1.42 -10.31 -3.25
N GLN A 42 -2.42 -10.53 -2.38
CA GLN A 42 -3.79 -10.83 -2.81
C GLN A 42 -4.40 -9.70 -3.65
N VAL A 43 -4.16 -8.44 -3.27
CA VAL A 43 -4.69 -7.28 -3.98
C VAL A 43 -3.94 -7.06 -5.30
N ALA A 44 -2.61 -7.18 -5.29
CA ALA A 44 -1.79 -7.05 -6.49
C ALA A 44 -2.15 -8.10 -7.56
N GLU A 45 -2.33 -9.36 -7.14
CA GLU A 45 -2.77 -10.45 -8.02
C GLU A 45 -4.19 -10.21 -8.57
N PHE A 46 -5.10 -9.75 -7.72
CA PHE A 46 -6.46 -9.43 -8.17
C PHE A 46 -6.48 -8.30 -9.21
N VAL A 47 -5.71 -7.24 -8.97
CA VAL A 47 -5.63 -6.11 -9.91
C VAL A 47 -5.05 -6.54 -11.24
N ILE A 48 -3.93 -7.27 -11.26
CA ILE A 48 -3.30 -7.68 -12.51
C ILE A 48 -4.19 -8.63 -13.31
N LYS A 49 -4.92 -9.53 -12.64
CA LYS A 49 -5.89 -10.43 -13.28
C LYS A 49 -7.01 -9.67 -13.96
N VAL A 50 -7.56 -8.64 -13.31
CA VAL A 50 -8.63 -7.81 -13.90
C VAL A 50 -8.09 -6.97 -15.07
N GLN A 51 -6.89 -6.39 -14.92
CA GLN A 51 -6.25 -5.62 -15.99
C GLN A 51 -5.95 -6.47 -17.23
N HIS A 52 -5.44 -7.70 -17.06
CA HIS A 52 -5.22 -8.64 -18.18
C HIS A 52 -6.50 -9.04 -18.90
N ALA A 53 -7.65 -9.01 -18.22
CA ALA A 53 -8.95 -9.22 -18.84
C ALA A 53 -9.50 -7.96 -19.56
N GLY A 54 -8.71 -6.89 -19.70
CA GLY A 54 -9.14 -5.62 -20.28
C GLY A 54 -9.95 -4.74 -19.32
N GLY A 55 -9.91 -5.08 -18.04
CA GLY A 55 -10.76 -4.50 -17.02
C GLY A 55 -10.18 -3.34 -16.23
N ARG A 56 -11.00 -2.79 -15.32
CA ARG A 56 -10.61 -1.71 -14.40
C ARG A 56 -11.00 -2.05 -12.96
N VAL A 57 -10.16 -1.63 -12.02
CA VAL A 57 -10.36 -1.87 -10.59
C VAL A 57 -10.55 -0.56 -9.84
N LEU A 58 -11.64 -0.46 -9.06
CA LEU A 58 -11.80 0.57 -8.05
C LEU A 58 -11.33 0.03 -6.69
N VAL A 59 -10.27 0.61 -6.13
CA VAL A 59 -9.83 0.29 -4.76
C VAL A 59 -10.38 1.36 -3.82
N HIS A 60 -11.22 0.96 -2.85
CA HIS A 60 -11.85 1.91 -1.93
C HIS A 60 -11.85 1.43 -0.48
N CYS A 61 -11.86 2.41 0.42
CA CYS A 61 -12.13 2.25 1.84
C CYS A 61 -13.21 3.27 2.24
N GLN A 62 -13.33 3.61 3.53
CA GLN A 62 -14.32 4.59 4.01
C GLN A 62 -14.13 5.97 3.36
N GLU A 63 -13.00 6.63 3.67
CA GLU A 63 -12.74 8.02 3.23
C GLU A 63 -11.89 8.11 1.95
N GLY A 64 -11.35 6.99 1.49
CA GLY A 64 -10.37 7.00 0.40
C GLY A 64 -9.08 7.76 0.74
N ILE A 65 -8.72 7.86 2.01
CA ILE A 65 -7.55 8.64 2.49
C ILE A 65 -6.34 7.74 2.78
N SER A 66 -6.51 6.72 3.63
CA SER A 66 -5.38 5.96 4.18
C SER A 66 -5.32 4.52 3.65
N ARG A 67 -6.28 3.66 4.02
CA ARG A 67 -6.29 2.22 3.68
C ARG A 67 -6.24 1.92 2.19
N SER A 68 -7.16 2.50 1.40
CA SER A 68 -7.16 2.28 -0.05
C SER A 68 -5.93 2.87 -0.73
N ALA A 69 -5.45 4.03 -0.25
CA ALA A 69 -4.23 4.63 -0.78
C ALA A 69 -3.02 3.71 -0.57
N ALA A 70 -2.86 3.16 0.63
CA ALA A 70 -1.79 2.21 0.93
C ALA A 70 -1.84 0.95 0.04
N LEU A 71 -3.04 0.41 -0.22
CA LEU A 71 -3.19 -0.73 -1.13
C LEU A 71 -2.83 -0.38 -2.57
N VAL A 72 -3.22 0.80 -3.07
CA VAL A 72 -2.85 1.25 -4.41
C VAL A 72 -1.33 1.46 -4.53
N LEU A 73 -0.69 2.02 -3.50
CA LEU A 73 0.77 2.13 -3.46
C LEU A 73 1.45 0.76 -3.51
N ALA A 74 0.94 -0.23 -2.76
CA ALA A 74 1.46 -1.59 -2.81
C ALA A 74 1.34 -2.18 -4.22
N VAL A 75 0.21 -1.98 -4.90
CA VAL A 75 -0.01 -2.42 -6.28
C VAL A 75 0.99 -1.76 -7.24
N MET A 76 1.22 -0.45 -7.14
CA MET A 76 2.19 0.25 -7.99
C MET A 76 3.62 -0.24 -7.76
N ILE A 77 3.99 -0.51 -6.50
CA ILE A 77 5.29 -1.08 -6.16
C ILE A 77 5.42 -2.50 -6.76
N MET A 78 4.40 -3.34 -6.63
CA MET A 78 4.47 -4.74 -7.05
C MET A 78 4.32 -4.96 -8.56
N ASN A 79 3.37 -4.28 -9.20
CA ASN A 79 2.97 -4.55 -10.58
C ASN A 79 3.60 -3.57 -11.58
N GLU A 80 3.92 -2.35 -11.14
CA GLU A 80 4.49 -1.30 -11.99
C GLU A 80 5.97 -1.03 -11.68
N MET A 81 6.55 -1.78 -10.72
CA MET A 81 7.96 -1.70 -10.34
C MET A 81 8.41 -0.29 -9.91
N GLN A 82 7.49 0.48 -9.32
CA GLN A 82 7.77 1.85 -8.85
C GLN A 82 8.30 1.85 -7.42
N THR A 83 9.29 2.70 -7.13
CA THR A 83 9.66 3.01 -5.74
C THR A 83 8.48 3.62 -5.00
N LEU A 84 8.45 3.50 -3.67
CA LEU A 84 7.39 4.08 -2.84
C LEU A 84 7.27 5.60 -3.07
N ASN A 85 8.40 6.30 -3.23
CA ASN A 85 8.38 7.74 -3.54
C ASN A 85 7.69 8.04 -4.88
N GLN A 86 8.03 7.31 -5.94
CA GLN A 86 7.42 7.49 -7.27
C GLN A 86 5.92 7.18 -7.24
N ALA A 87 5.55 6.02 -6.68
CA ALA A 87 4.16 5.61 -6.55
C ALA A 87 3.34 6.64 -5.75
N PHE A 88 3.92 7.18 -4.68
CA PHE A 88 3.28 8.22 -3.87
C PHE A 88 3.05 9.51 -4.65
N ASP A 89 4.03 9.98 -5.42
CA ASP A 89 3.89 11.21 -6.21
C ASP A 89 2.81 11.04 -7.28
N VAL A 90 2.78 9.90 -7.96
CA VAL A 90 1.73 9.57 -8.94
C VAL A 90 0.37 9.56 -8.27
N LEU A 91 0.19 8.81 -7.18
CA LEU A 91 -1.10 8.70 -6.51
C LEU A 91 -1.57 10.04 -5.91
N ARG A 92 -0.66 10.82 -5.33
CA ARG A 92 -0.95 12.15 -4.77
C ARG A 92 -1.39 13.12 -5.85
N SER A 93 -0.80 13.05 -7.04
CA SER A 93 -1.22 13.89 -8.18
C SER A 93 -2.66 13.59 -8.62
N ALA A 94 -3.09 12.32 -8.52
CA ALA A 94 -4.46 11.90 -8.83
C ALA A 94 -5.45 12.19 -7.69
N ARG A 95 -5.00 12.17 -6.42
CA ARG A 95 -5.84 12.43 -5.25
C ARG A 95 -5.04 13.14 -4.14
N LEU A 96 -5.19 14.46 -4.06
CA LEU A 96 -4.46 15.33 -3.12
C LEU A 96 -4.76 15.08 -1.64
N VAL A 97 -5.79 14.31 -1.28
CA VAL A 97 -6.16 14.04 0.13
C VAL A 97 -5.57 12.74 0.67
N ILE A 98 -4.78 11.98 -0.11
CA ILE A 98 -4.22 10.72 0.39
C ILE A 98 -3.33 10.97 1.61
N GLU A 99 -3.55 10.22 2.68
CA GLU A 99 -2.75 10.30 3.88
C GLU A 99 -2.67 8.91 4.53
N PRO A 100 -1.89 7.98 3.95
CA PRO A 100 -1.60 6.72 4.60
C PRO A 100 -0.96 6.95 5.97
N SER A 101 -1.36 6.16 6.96
CA SER A 101 -0.78 6.20 8.30
C SER A 101 0.67 5.68 8.28
N SER A 102 1.47 6.11 9.27
CA SER A 102 2.90 5.79 9.35
C SER A 102 3.18 4.28 9.39
N ASN A 103 2.32 3.49 10.03
CA ASN A 103 2.39 2.03 10.02
C ASN A 103 2.29 1.44 8.61
N PHE A 104 1.37 1.92 7.77
CA PHE A 104 1.23 1.45 6.39
C PHE A 104 2.44 1.84 5.56
N LEU A 105 2.95 3.06 5.73
CA LEU A 105 4.16 3.52 5.03
C LEU A 105 5.40 2.72 5.42
N ARG A 106 5.51 2.30 6.70
CA ARG A 106 6.54 1.36 7.14
C ARG A 106 6.41 -0.01 6.48
N GLU A 107 5.20 -0.57 6.38
CA GLU A 107 4.97 -1.83 5.68
C GLU A 107 5.28 -1.74 4.17
N LEU A 108 4.96 -0.60 3.54
CA LEU A 108 5.28 -0.33 2.14
C LEU A 108 6.79 -0.19 1.90
N ARG A 109 7.55 0.44 2.81
CA ARG A 109 9.02 0.45 2.74
C ARG A 109 9.62 -0.94 2.91
N ALA A 110 9.05 -1.77 3.79
CA ALA A 110 9.47 -3.16 3.93
C ALA A 110 9.19 -3.97 2.65
N LEU A 111 8.06 -3.72 1.98
CA LEU A 111 7.73 -4.28 0.67
C LEU A 111 8.74 -3.85 -0.41
N GLU A 112 9.01 -2.54 -0.52
CA GLU A 112 9.99 -1.98 -1.47
C GLU A 112 11.38 -2.58 -1.26
N ARG A 113 11.86 -2.64 -0.01
CA ARG A 113 13.15 -3.26 0.32
C ARG A 113 13.20 -4.72 -0.07
N ARG A 114 12.11 -5.47 0.15
CA ARG A 114 12.02 -6.88 -0.22
C ARG A 114 12.09 -7.10 -1.73
N LEU A 115 11.50 -6.21 -2.52
CA LEU A 115 11.41 -6.38 -3.98
C LEU A 115 12.62 -5.81 -4.72
N PHE A 116 13.17 -4.69 -4.25
CA PHE A 116 14.18 -3.93 -4.99
C PHE A 116 15.52 -3.82 -4.27
N GLY A 117 15.61 -4.23 -3.00
CA GLY A 117 16.81 -4.03 -2.19
C GLY A 117 17.09 -2.57 -1.81
N VAL A 118 16.18 -1.64 -2.12
CA VAL A 118 16.30 -0.21 -1.80
C VAL A 118 15.17 0.25 -0.88
N LEU A 119 15.34 1.40 -0.26
CA LEU A 119 14.34 1.97 0.66
C LEU A 119 14.19 3.48 0.45
N SER A 120 12.96 3.92 0.20
CA SER A 120 12.56 5.32 0.12
C SER A 120 12.58 5.95 1.51
N THR A 121 13.47 6.91 1.76
CA THR A 121 13.66 7.55 3.08
C THR A 121 12.80 8.80 3.30
N ARG A 122 12.22 9.37 2.25
CA ARG A 122 11.38 10.57 2.31
C ARG A 122 10.18 10.34 3.25
N ARG A 123 9.92 11.31 4.12
CA ARG A 123 8.72 11.38 4.96
C ARG A 123 7.56 11.91 4.11
N LEU A 124 6.54 11.09 3.87
CA LEU A 124 5.53 11.31 2.82
C LEU A 124 4.29 12.04 3.33
N THR A 125 3.92 11.86 4.60
CA THR A 125 2.72 12.45 5.20
C THR A 125 3.06 13.34 6.41
N PRO A 126 2.19 14.30 6.76
CA PRO A 126 2.32 15.04 8.03
C PRO A 126 2.40 14.10 9.23
N ALA A 127 1.60 13.04 9.26
CA ALA A 127 1.63 12.02 10.31
C ALA A 127 3.02 11.37 10.49
N GLU A 128 3.75 11.09 9.41
CA GLU A 128 5.13 10.58 9.49
C GLU A 128 6.16 11.63 9.93
N LYS A 129 5.92 12.90 9.61
CA LYS A 129 6.81 13.99 10.03
C LYS A 129 6.68 14.28 11.52
N ALA A 130 5.51 14.05 12.09
CA ALA A 130 5.22 14.24 13.50
C ALA A 130 5.65 13.05 14.38
N SER A 131 5.85 11.85 13.82
CA SER A 131 6.38 10.71 14.58
C SER A 131 7.88 10.87 14.84
N THR A 132 8.26 10.96 16.11
CA THR A 132 9.64 11.17 16.59
C THR A 132 10.53 9.93 16.58
N ASP A 133 10.08 8.79 16.07
CA ASP A 133 10.83 7.53 16.20
C ASP A 133 11.72 7.24 14.96
N ASP A 134 13.03 7.25 15.25
CA ASP A 134 14.15 6.48 14.72
C ASP A 134 14.40 6.42 13.20
N LEU A 135 15.34 7.27 12.76
CA LEU A 135 16.18 7.03 11.58
C LEU A 135 17.68 7.00 11.92
N GLU A 136 18.07 6.84 13.19
CA GLU A 136 19.48 6.72 13.59
C GLU A 136 19.80 5.34 14.17
N ALA A 137 19.59 4.26 13.40
CA ALA A 137 20.14 2.95 13.72
C ALA A 137 20.10 1.99 12.52
N SER A 138 20.94 2.20 11.50
CA SER A 138 21.32 1.08 10.62
C SER A 138 22.67 1.18 9.90
N ASP A 139 23.38 2.30 9.96
CA ASP A 139 24.57 2.47 9.09
C ASP A 139 25.91 2.33 9.84
N ASN A 140 25.97 1.66 10.99
CA ASN A 140 27.20 1.53 11.78
C ASN A 140 27.46 0.11 12.32
N ILE A 141 27.30 -0.92 11.47
CA ILE A 141 27.86 -2.25 11.75
C ILE A 141 28.57 -2.74 10.49
N ASP A 142 29.73 -2.16 10.17
CA ASP A 142 30.71 -2.79 9.28
C ASP A 142 32.15 -2.22 9.39
N GLU A 143 32.53 -1.58 10.51
CA GLU A 143 33.93 -1.12 10.71
C GLU A 143 34.70 -1.79 11.87
N GLU A 144 34.11 -2.75 12.59
CA GLU A 144 34.77 -3.41 13.74
C GLU A 144 35.29 -4.83 13.46
N LEU A 145 35.79 -5.08 12.26
CA LEU A 145 36.46 -6.35 11.87
C LEU A 145 37.92 -6.18 11.42
N THR A 146 38.54 -5.01 11.65
CA THR A 146 39.93 -4.76 11.20
C THR A 146 40.89 -4.14 12.22
N ARG A 147 40.64 -4.24 13.54
CA ARG A 147 41.65 -3.86 14.56
C ARG A 147 41.53 -4.65 15.89
N HIS A 148 42.07 -5.87 15.92
CA HIS A 148 43.16 -6.31 16.83
C HIS A 148 43.32 -7.83 16.75
#